data_AF-A0A4Y4E9N0-F1
#
_entry.id   AF-A0A4Y4E9N0-F1
#
_cell.length_a   1.000
_cell.length_b   1.000
_cell.length_c   1.000
_cell.angle_alpha   90.00
_cell.angle_beta   90.00
_cell.angle_gamma   90.00
#
_symmetry.space_group_name_H-M   'P 1'
#
loop_
_entity.id
_entity.type
_entity.pdbx_description
1 polymer ?
#
loop_
_entity_poly.entity_id
_entity_poly.type
_entity_poly.pdbx_seq_one_letter_code
_entity_poly.pdbx_strand_id
1 'polypeptide(L)'
;MVGRSLAHMGAAQALELRAVTVDGLVEVVPYVDGRSLVDLVGRHESARGYSPAGAYGGLVPAFFRYGDAAHQWYGRGRTPSGGHAWVLACDCHEAGCWPFEVTVDADPTTVVWRDLTQPFRPEWDYSALGAFTFDRAQYDDAVRQVAHLFR
;
A
#
# COMPACT_ATOMS: atom_id res chain seq x y z
N MET A 1 10.23 28.72 12.03
CA MET A 1 8.93 28.77 11.32
C MET A 1 9.22 28.42 9.86
N VAL A 2 9.24 27.13 9.54
CA VAL A 2 9.47 26.66 8.16
C VAL A 2 8.14 26.10 7.69
N GLY A 3 7.57 26.75 6.67
CA GLY A 3 6.27 26.41 6.13
C GLY A 3 6.25 24.97 5.66
N ARG A 4 5.28 24.19 6.16
CA ARG A 4 4.90 22.94 5.51
C ARG A 4 4.38 23.32 4.13
N SER A 5 5.13 22.90 3.12
CA SER A 5 4.69 22.95 1.73
C SER A 5 3.31 22.30 1.65
N LEU A 6 2.31 23.09 1.26
CA LEU A 6 1.01 22.56 0.84
C LEU A 6 1.27 21.85 -0.48
N ALA A 7 1.63 20.57 -0.39
CA ALA A 7 1.55 19.66 -1.52
C ALA A 7 0.16 19.83 -2.13
N HIS A 8 0.11 19.97 -3.45
CA HIS A 8 -1.10 20.07 -4.24
C HIS A 8 -2.05 18.93 -3.82
N MET A 9 -3.04 19.23 -2.95
CA MET A 9 -4.07 18.28 -2.60
C MET A 9 -4.96 18.14 -3.83
N GLY A 10 -4.59 17.20 -4.71
CA GLY A 10 -5.52 16.66 -5.68
C GLY A 10 -6.78 16.16 -4.98
N ALA A 11 -7.87 16.01 -5.73
CA ALA A 11 -9.09 15.44 -5.19
C ALA A 11 -8.77 14.09 -4.51
N ALA A 12 -9.37 13.85 -3.33
CA ALA A 12 -9.17 12.60 -2.62
C ALA A 12 -9.55 11.42 -3.53
N GLN A 13 -8.63 10.47 -3.65
CA GLN A 13 -8.87 9.22 -4.37
C GLN A 13 -9.73 8.28 -3.53
N ALA A 14 -10.46 7.40 -4.21
CA ALA A 14 -11.19 6.32 -3.58
C ALA A 14 -10.28 5.11 -3.34
N LEU A 15 -10.16 4.67 -2.08
CA LEU A 15 -9.54 3.39 -1.73
C LEU A 15 -10.59 2.29 -1.59
N GLU A 16 -10.31 1.14 -2.20
CA GLU A 16 -10.96 -0.13 -1.89
C GLU A 16 -9.89 -1.17 -1.56
N LEU A 17 -10.04 -1.87 -0.44
CA LEU A 17 -9.21 -3.04 -0.13
C LEU A 17 -10.02 -4.29 -0.51
N ARG A 18 -9.70 -4.90 -1.64
CA ARG A 18 -10.47 -6.02 -2.18
C ARG A 18 -9.84 -7.34 -1.77
N ALA A 19 -10.64 -8.21 -1.15
CA ALA A 19 -10.30 -9.62 -0.98
C ALA A 19 -10.51 -10.34 -2.31
N VAL A 20 -9.44 -10.88 -2.88
CA VAL A 20 -9.45 -11.64 -4.14
C VAL A 20 -8.90 -13.04 -3.90
N THR A 21 -9.31 -14.03 -4.70
CA THR A 21 -8.78 -15.39 -4.59
C THR A 21 -7.81 -15.67 -5.72
N VAL A 22 -6.55 -15.96 -5.39
CA VAL A 22 -5.47 -16.32 -6.31
C VAL A 22 -4.90 -17.66 -5.85
N ASP A 23 -4.87 -18.65 -6.74
CA ASP A 23 -4.37 -20.01 -6.43
C ASP A 23 -4.95 -20.64 -5.15
N GLY A 24 -6.21 -20.33 -4.84
CA GLY A 24 -6.91 -20.82 -3.65
C GLY A 24 -6.60 -20.06 -2.34
N LEU A 25 -5.74 -19.05 -2.40
CA LEU A 25 -5.42 -18.15 -1.29
C LEU A 25 -6.23 -16.86 -1.41
N VAL A 26 -6.64 -16.30 -0.28
CA VAL A 26 -7.23 -14.96 -0.24
C VAL A 26 -6.09 -13.94 -0.13
N GLU A 27 -6.05 -12.99 -1.05
CA GLU A 27 -5.17 -11.84 -1.02
C GLU A 27 -6.00 -10.57 -0.82
N VAL A 28 -5.45 -9.60 -0.09
CA VAL A 28 -6.02 -8.25 0.02
C VAL A 28 -5.21 -7.32 -0.88
N VAL A 29 -5.84 -6.87 -1.96
CA VAL A 29 -5.23 -6.00 -2.98
C VAL A 29 -5.85 -4.60 -2.88
N PRO A 30 -5.05 -3.54 -2.73
CA PRO A 30 -5.55 -2.17 -2.83
C PRO A 30 -5.95 -1.79 -4.25
N TYR A 31 -7.08 -1.11 -4.38
CA TYR A 31 -7.53 -0.46 -5.60
C TYR A 31 -7.69 1.04 -5.33
N VAL A 32 -7.07 1.86 -6.18
CA VAL A 32 -7.12 3.33 -6.11
C VAL A 32 -7.90 3.82 -7.33
N ASP A 33 -9.03 4.50 -7.08
CA ASP A 33 -9.99 4.92 -8.09
C ASP A 33 -10.41 3.75 -9.02
N GLY A 34 -10.65 2.58 -8.42
CA GLY A 34 -11.04 1.37 -9.12
C GLY A 34 -9.92 0.66 -9.89
N ARG A 35 -8.67 1.14 -9.83
CA ARG A 35 -7.50 0.51 -10.48
C ARG A 35 -6.63 -0.22 -9.47
N SER A 36 -6.25 -1.46 -9.78
CA SER A 36 -5.37 -2.27 -8.93
C SER A 36 -4.03 -1.58 -8.72
N LEU A 37 -3.56 -1.53 -7.48
CA LEU A 37 -2.24 -0.98 -7.18
C LEU A 37 -1.12 -1.85 -7.77
N VAL A 38 -1.33 -3.18 -7.88
CA VAL A 38 -0.41 -4.09 -8.61
C VAL A 38 -0.21 -3.62 -10.05
N ASP A 39 -1.30 -3.30 -10.75
CA ASP A 39 -1.25 -2.83 -12.14
C ASP A 39 -0.59 -1.45 -12.25
N LEU A 40 -0.90 -0.54 -11.32
CA LEU A 40 -0.34 0.81 -11.31
C LEU A 40 1.18 0.77 -11.14
N VAL A 41 1.66 0.01 -10.15
CA VAL A 41 3.10 -0.15 -9.88
C VAL A 41 3.79 -0.91 -11.01
N GLY A 42 3.24 -2.06 -11.43
CA GLY A 42 3.85 -2.88 -12.49
C GLY A 42 3.99 -2.13 -13.82
N ARG A 43 2.99 -1.32 -14.21
CA ARG A 43 3.09 -0.46 -15.41
C ARG A 43 4.16 0.62 -15.26
N HIS A 44 4.25 1.24 -14.08
CA HIS A 44 5.25 2.27 -13.80
C HIS A 44 6.68 1.73 -13.87
N GLU A 45 6.90 0.55 -13.30
CA GLU A 45 8.19 -0.15 -13.32
C GLU A 45 8.55 -0.61 -14.74
N SER A 46 7.60 -1.20 -15.46
CA SER A 46 7.79 -1.64 -16.85
C SER A 46 8.16 -0.47 -17.77
N ALA A 47 7.49 0.68 -17.61
CA ALA A 47 7.78 1.88 -18.39
C ALA A 47 9.20 2.45 -18.15
N ARG A 48 9.82 2.10 -17.02
CA ARG A 48 11.20 2.47 -16.66
C ARG A 48 12.23 1.39 -16.99
N GLY A 49 11.79 0.23 -17.48
CA GLY A 49 12.65 -0.91 -17.73
C GLY A 49 13.19 -1.56 -16.45
N TYR A 50 12.52 -1.39 -15.31
CA TYR A 50 12.88 -2.08 -14.07
C TYR A 50 12.62 -3.58 -14.19
N SER A 51 13.43 -4.38 -13.49
CA SER A 51 13.36 -5.84 -13.56
C SER A 51 13.68 -6.51 -12.22
N PRO A 52 12.82 -7.42 -11.72
CA PRO A 52 11.52 -7.78 -12.29
C PRO A 52 10.48 -6.66 -12.07
N ALA A 53 9.70 -6.32 -13.10
CA ALA A 53 8.59 -5.37 -12.99
C ALA A 53 7.29 -6.10 -12.65
N GLY A 54 6.50 -5.53 -11.75
CA GLY A 54 5.16 -5.98 -11.41
C GLY A 54 5.10 -7.32 -10.69
N ALA A 55 6.20 -7.79 -10.09
CA ALA A 55 6.27 -9.03 -9.30
C ALA A 55 5.61 -8.87 -7.92
N TYR A 56 4.37 -8.39 -7.92
CA TYR A 56 3.57 -8.09 -6.74
C TYR A 56 2.25 -8.86 -6.75
N GLY A 57 1.84 -9.27 -5.55
CA GLY A 57 0.49 -9.70 -5.20
C GLY A 57 -0.09 -8.85 -4.07
N GLY A 58 -1.29 -9.20 -3.63
CA GLY A 58 -1.88 -8.63 -2.42
C GLY A 58 -1.27 -9.21 -1.14
N LEU A 59 -1.64 -8.62 0.00
CA LEU A 59 -1.26 -9.20 1.29
C LEU A 59 -2.11 -10.43 1.56
N VAL A 60 -1.48 -11.58 1.85
CA VAL A 60 -2.19 -12.83 2.17
C VAL A 60 -2.51 -12.87 3.67
N PRO A 61 -3.77 -12.70 4.10
CA PRO A 61 -4.09 -12.63 5.52
C PRO A 61 -3.74 -13.92 6.28
N ALA A 62 -3.86 -15.07 5.61
CA ALA A 62 -3.51 -16.35 6.18
C ALA A 62 -2.01 -16.49 6.50
N PHE A 63 -1.13 -15.72 5.88
CA PHE A 63 0.34 -15.79 6.07
C PHE A 63 0.95 -14.53 6.69
N PHE A 64 0.18 -13.46 6.83
CA PHE A 64 0.68 -12.24 7.46
C PHE A 64 0.97 -12.45 8.95
N ARG A 65 2.23 -12.30 9.38
CA ARG A 65 2.68 -12.52 10.78
C ARG A 65 3.35 -11.31 11.43
N TYR A 66 3.20 -10.13 10.83
CA TYR A 66 3.93 -8.92 11.21
C TYR A 66 3.23 -8.06 12.28
N GLY A 67 2.10 -8.53 12.82
CA GLY A 67 1.35 -7.88 13.89
C GLY A 67 -0.12 -7.70 13.52
N ASP A 68 -0.77 -6.77 14.22
CA ASP A 68 -2.16 -6.39 13.94
C ASP A 68 -2.25 -5.78 12.52
N ALA A 69 -3.04 -6.40 11.66
CA ALA A 69 -3.17 -5.97 10.29
C ALA A 69 -3.90 -4.64 10.16
N ALA A 70 -4.84 -4.29 11.05
CA ALA A 70 -5.43 -2.96 11.01
C ALA A 70 -4.34 -1.90 11.26
N HIS A 71 -3.46 -2.13 12.25
CA HIS A 71 -2.34 -1.21 12.51
C HIS A 71 -1.36 -1.09 11.33
N GLN A 72 -1.14 -2.17 10.57
CA GLN A 72 -0.28 -2.15 9.39
C GLN A 72 -0.77 -1.10 8.38
N TRP A 73 -2.08 -1.05 8.09
CA TRP A 73 -2.65 -0.07 7.16
C TRP A 73 -2.52 1.38 7.65
N TYR A 74 -2.30 1.64 8.93
CA TYR A 74 -2.11 3.01 9.45
C TYR A 74 -0.63 3.38 9.66
N GLY A 75 0.32 2.57 9.17
CA GLY A 75 1.74 2.78 9.44
C GLY A 75 2.12 2.56 10.91
N ARG A 76 1.27 1.86 11.68
CA ARG A 76 1.44 1.60 13.12
C ARG A 76 1.89 0.17 13.40
N GLY A 77 2.28 -0.56 12.36
CA GLY A 77 2.81 -1.91 12.46
C GLY A 77 4.15 -1.95 13.23
N ARG A 78 4.50 -3.15 13.70
CA ARG A 78 5.86 -3.42 14.19
C ARG A 78 6.83 -3.66 13.05
N THR A 79 6.32 -4.17 11.93
CA THR A 79 7.08 -4.44 10.71
C THR A 79 6.15 -4.21 9.50
N PRO A 80 6.49 -3.29 8.59
CA PRO A 80 7.54 -2.29 8.77
C PRO A 80 7.17 -1.36 9.95
N SER A 81 8.18 -0.75 10.57
CA SER A 81 7.98 0.16 11.71
C SER A 81 8.06 1.62 11.25
N GLY A 82 7.98 2.59 12.17
CA GLY A 82 8.35 3.98 11.86
C GLY A 82 7.36 4.77 11.01
N GLY A 83 6.08 4.39 10.98
CA GLY A 83 5.08 5.07 10.14
C GLY A 83 4.89 4.44 8.76
N HIS A 84 5.62 3.38 8.46
CA HIS A 84 5.56 2.68 7.18
C HIS A 84 4.51 1.57 7.17
N ALA A 85 3.98 1.27 6.00
CA ALA A 85 3.04 0.17 5.75
C ALA A 85 3.44 -0.59 4.49
N TRP A 86 3.26 -1.91 4.49
CA TRP A 86 3.35 -2.71 3.27
C TRP A 86 1.97 -2.76 2.62
N VAL A 87 1.85 -2.24 1.41
CA VAL A 87 0.56 -2.17 0.68
C VAL A 87 0.46 -3.20 -0.43
N LEU A 88 1.59 -3.80 -0.84
CA LEU A 88 1.67 -5.00 -1.68
C LEU A 88 2.73 -5.96 -1.13
N ALA A 89 2.62 -7.24 -1.50
CA ALA A 89 3.57 -8.30 -1.18
C ALA A 89 4.15 -8.93 -2.47
N CYS A 90 5.09 -9.85 -2.32
CA CYS A 90 5.52 -10.71 -3.42
C CYS A 90 4.37 -11.63 -3.86
N ASP A 91 4.31 -11.96 -5.14
CA ASP A 91 3.46 -13.02 -5.69
C ASP A 91 3.84 -14.44 -5.17
N CYS A 92 4.96 -14.58 -4.44
CA CYS A 92 5.26 -15.78 -3.66
C CYS A 92 4.46 -15.89 -2.35
N HIS A 93 3.59 -14.92 -2.06
CA HIS A 93 2.68 -14.82 -0.90
C HIS A 93 3.34 -14.47 0.44
N GLU A 94 4.67 -14.31 0.48
CA GLU A 94 5.39 -13.82 1.67
C GLU A 94 5.53 -12.29 1.63
N ALA A 95 4.93 -11.60 2.60
CA ALA A 95 4.89 -10.14 2.61
C ALA A 95 6.28 -9.51 2.74
N GLY A 96 7.17 -10.09 3.55
CA GLY A 96 8.54 -9.58 3.71
C GLY A 96 9.49 -9.89 2.56
N CYS A 97 9.09 -10.72 1.59
CA CYS A 97 9.97 -11.17 0.50
C CYS A 97 10.19 -10.07 -0.55
N TRP A 98 9.15 -9.35 -0.92
CA TRP A 98 9.19 -8.28 -1.93
C TRP A 98 8.07 -7.24 -1.66
N PRO A 99 8.14 -6.49 -0.55
CA PRO A 99 7.07 -5.56 -0.20
C PRO A 99 7.11 -4.32 -1.09
N PHE A 100 5.93 -3.76 -1.38
CA PHE A 100 5.80 -2.37 -1.79
C PHE A 100 5.38 -1.54 -0.58
N GLU A 101 6.21 -0.59 -0.20
CA GLU A 101 6.11 0.13 1.06
C GLU A 101 5.72 1.59 0.82
N VAL A 102 4.94 2.14 1.74
CA VAL A 102 4.58 3.56 1.77
C VAL A 102 4.77 4.11 3.18
N THR A 103 5.07 5.40 3.28
CA THR A 103 4.87 6.15 4.53
C THR A 103 3.40 6.55 4.63
N VAL A 104 2.79 6.31 5.79
CA VAL A 104 1.38 6.65 6.06
C VAL A 104 1.30 7.87 6.97
N ASP A 105 0.80 8.98 6.42
CA ASP A 105 0.41 10.14 7.21
C ASP A 105 -1.11 10.18 7.36
N ALA A 106 -1.61 10.02 8.59
CA ALA A 106 -3.04 10.06 8.85
C ALA A 106 -3.40 11.23 9.78
N ASP A 107 -4.35 12.04 9.36
CA ASP A 107 -4.97 13.09 10.16
C ASP A 107 -6.47 12.78 10.38
N PRO A 108 -7.24 13.65 11.07
CA PRO A 108 -8.67 13.40 11.33
C PRO A 108 -9.55 13.32 10.07
N THR A 109 -9.09 13.83 8.93
CA THR A 109 -9.87 13.99 7.69
C THR A 109 -9.27 13.30 6.47
N THR A 110 -7.95 13.06 6.47
CA THR A 110 -7.25 12.42 5.35
C THR A 110 -6.27 11.35 5.80
N VAL A 111 -6.00 10.40 4.90
CA VAL A 111 -4.86 9.49 4.98
C VAL A 111 -4.05 9.61 3.70
N VAL A 112 -2.75 9.83 3.82
CA VAL A 112 -1.84 9.98 2.68
C VAL A 112 -0.84 8.84 2.68
N TRP A 113 -0.75 8.13 1.55
CA TRP A 113 0.36 7.24 1.24
C TRP A 113 1.37 8.01 0.39
N ARG A 114 2.56 8.25 0.95
CA ARG A 114 3.67 8.94 0.27
C ARG A 114 4.96 8.11 0.35
N ASP A 115 6.01 8.61 -0.30
CA ASP A 115 7.34 7.99 -0.32
C ASP A 115 7.27 6.51 -0.71
N LEU A 116 6.51 6.23 -1.78
CA LEU A 116 6.35 4.90 -2.32
C LEU A 116 7.73 4.33 -2.65
N THR A 117 8.02 3.13 -2.16
CA THR A 117 9.34 2.53 -2.29
C THR A 117 9.27 1.02 -2.37
N GLN A 118 10.30 0.45 -2.99
CA GLN A 118 10.63 -0.96 -2.86
C GLN A 118 11.92 -1.04 -2.03
N PRO A 119 11.87 -1.53 -0.77
CA PRO A 119 13.01 -1.47 0.16
C PRO A 119 14.30 -2.20 -0.28
N PHE A 120 14.18 -3.23 -1.11
CA PHE A 120 15.27 -3.99 -1.73
C PHE A 120 15.75 -3.41 -3.08
N ARG A 121 15.13 -2.32 -3.56
CA ARG A 121 15.49 -1.55 -4.76
C ARG A 121 15.48 -0.05 -4.45
N PRO A 122 16.33 0.43 -3.53
CA PRO A 122 16.35 1.84 -3.12
C PRO A 122 16.66 2.82 -4.28
N GLU A 123 17.20 2.33 -5.39
CA GLU A 123 17.47 3.10 -6.60
C GLU A 123 16.27 3.25 -7.54
N TRP A 124 15.16 2.54 -7.29
CA TRP A 124 13.95 2.65 -8.12
C TRP A 124 13.13 3.88 -7.70
N ASP A 125 12.79 4.72 -8.67
CA ASP A 125 12.11 5.98 -8.45
C ASP A 125 10.61 5.87 -8.74
N TYR A 126 9.81 6.04 -7.69
CA TYR A 126 8.34 6.04 -7.74
C TYR A 126 7.71 7.43 -7.64
N SER A 127 8.51 8.50 -7.62
CA SER A 127 8.03 9.87 -7.45
C SER A 127 6.97 10.30 -8.47
N ALA A 128 7.00 9.75 -9.70
CA ALA A 128 6.01 10.05 -10.73
C ALA A 128 4.62 9.45 -10.47
N LEU A 129 4.48 8.46 -9.59
CA LEU A 129 3.17 8.00 -9.11
C LEU A 129 2.53 9.06 -8.18
N GLY A 130 3.36 9.90 -7.56
CA GLY A 130 2.93 10.85 -6.55
C GLY A 130 2.44 10.18 -5.27
N ALA A 131 1.86 10.99 -4.39
CA ALA A 131 1.18 10.49 -3.21
C ALA A 131 -0.28 10.13 -3.53
N PHE A 132 -0.81 9.13 -2.83
CA PHE A 132 -2.25 8.84 -2.83
C PHE A 132 -2.87 9.45 -1.57
N THR A 133 -3.91 10.26 -1.75
CA THR A 133 -4.63 10.94 -0.67
C THR A 133 -6.05 10.40 -0.60
N PHE A 134 -6.45 9.88 0.54
CA PHE A 134 -7.77 9.28 0.75
C PHE A 134 -8.57 10.09 1.76
N ASP A 135 -9.89 10.12 1.60
CA ASP A 135 -10.80 10.54 2.67
C ASP A 135 -10.67 9.59 3.87
N ARG A 136 -10.59 10.14 5.08
CA ARG A 136 -10.34 9.35 6.28
C ARG A 136 -11.47 8.37 6.60
N ALA A 137 -12.73 8.78 6.45
CA ALA A 137 -13.86 7.92 6.77
C ALA A 137 -13.93 6.74 5.79
N GLN A 138 -13.74 7.01 4.49
CA GLN A 138 -13.67 5.95 3.49
C GLN A 138 -12.50 4.99 3.74
N TYR A 139 -11.33 5.52 4.08
CA TYR A 139 -10.15 4.71 4.40
C TYR A 139 -10.42 3.75 5.57
N ASP A 140 -10.96 4.28 6.67
CA ASP A 140 -11.26 3.51 7.86
C ASP A 140 -12.30 2.40 7.57
N ASP A 141 -13.28 2.69 6.72
CA ASP A 141 -14.27 1.70 6.26
C ASP A 141 -13.63 0.59 5.42
N ALA A 142 -12.76 0.93 4.47
CA ALA A 142 -12.04 -0.05 3.64
C ALA A 142 -11.15 -0.96 4.50
N VAL A 143 -10.42 -0.41 5.48
CA VAL A 143 -9.62 -1.20 6.43
C VAL A 143 -10.49 -2.12 7.26
N ARG A 144 -11.63 -1.63 7.78
CA ARG A 144 -12.54 -2.44 8.61
C ARG A 144 -13.12 -3.64 7.86
N GLN A 145 -13.38 -3.48 6.56
CA GLN A 145 -13.90 -4.55 5.70
C GLN A 145 -12.93 -5.72 5.54
N VAL A 146 -11.61 -5.52 5.65
CA VAL A 146 -10.62 -6.60 5.45
C VAL A 146 -9.86 -6.98 6.71
N ALA A 147 -9.81 -6.13 7.74
CA ALA A 147 -9.01 -6.37 8.93
C ALA A 147 -9.34 -7.72 9.61
N HIS A 148 -10.61 -8.12 9.61
CA HIS A 148 -11.05 -9.38 10.19
C HIS A 148 -10.54 -10.64 9.48
N LEU A 149 -10.01 -10.50 8.25
CA LEU A 149 -9.42 -11.61 7.50
C LEU A 149 -8.03 -11.98 8.04
N PHE A 150 -7.34 -11.03 8.66
CA PHE A 150 -6.01 -11.22 9.23
C PHE A 150 -6.16 -11.75 10.66
N ARG A 151 -5.50 -12.87 10.95
CA ARG A 151 -5.59 -13.58 12.23
C ARG A 151 -4.27 -13.53 13.00
#